data_AF-A0A0B2BYQ1-F1
#
_entry.id   AF-A0A0B2BYQ1-F1
#
_cell.length_a   1.000
_cell.length_b   1.000
_cell.length_c   1.000
_cell.angle_alpha   90.00
_cell.angle_beta   90.00
_cell.angle_gamma   90.00
#
_symmetry.space_group_name_H-M   'P 1'
#
loop_
_entity.id
_entity.type
_entity.pdbx_description
1 polymer ?
#
loop_
_entity_poly.entity_id
_entity_poly.type
_entity_poly.pdbx_seq_one_letter_code
_entity_poly.pdbx_strand_id
1 'polypeptide(L)'
;MRWLLFPLVLALGATACSDGADDAGSVAQPAETPTSAARPARAAVTMPESARPVIRDEWVGRWIGVEGLNLTVAKAAEPGMYLLQMQYGTDADMSGSYEGVGTAEGIAFTRPDGAQVLRAASGDETGLKYLAGKTDCLKVKDGEGYCRQ
;
A
#
# COMPACT_ATOMS: atom_id res chain seq x y z
N MET A 1 13.04 -45.91 6.35
CA MET A 1 12.38 -46.08 7.66
C MET A 1 10.93 -45.66 7.49
N ARG A 2 10.01 -46.62 7.60
CA ARG A 2 8.55 -46.46 7.49
C ARG A 2 8.00 -46.14 8.87
N TRP A 3 6.87 -45.42 8.91
CA TRP A 3 5.94 -45.12 10.03
C TRP A 3 5.87 -43.64 10.43
N LEU A 4 4.71 -43.00 10.64
CA LEU A 4 3.31 -43.43 10.64
C LEU A 4 2.39 -42.25 10.27
N LEU A 5 1.39 -42.56 9.43
CA LEU A 5 0.08 -41.91 9.33
C LEU A 5 -0.62 -41.84 10.69
N PHE A 6 -1.43 -40.81 10.96
CA PHE A 6 -2.77 -40.83 11.61
C PHE A 6 -3.30 -39.38 11.87
N PRO A 7 -4.62 -39.13 12.03
CA PRO A 7 -5.54 -38.81 10.94
C PRO A 7 -6.23 -37.43 11.04
N LEU A 8 -6.89 -37.12 9.93
CA LEU A 8 -8.10 -36.31 9.73
C LEU A 8 -9.06 -36.20 10.94
N VAL A 9 -9.42 -34.98 11.32
CA VAL A 9 -10.72 -34.66 11.94
C VAL A 9 -11.34 -33.48 11.18
N LEU A 10 -12.45 -33.78 10.52
CA LEU A 10 -13.33 -32.86 9.81
C LEU A 10 -14.50 -32.55 10.75
N ALA A 11 -14.84 -31.29 10.98
CA ALA A 11 -16.11 -30.90 11.58
C ALA A 11 -16.65 -29.64 10.90
N LEU A 12 -17.71 -29.83 10.10
CA LEU A 12 -18.56 -28.79 9.54
C LEU A 12 -19.45 -28.21 10.66
N GLY A 13 -19.55 -26.89 10.71
CA GLY A 13 -20.58 -26.18 11.46
C GLY A 13 -21.22 -25.12 10.59
N ALA A 14 -22.41 -25.41 10.06
CA ALA A 14 -23.30 -24.43 9.45
C ALA A 14 -24.43 -24.14 10.44
N THR A 15 -24.64 -22.88 10.81
CA THR A 15 -25.82 -22.42 11.56
C THR A 15 -26.47 -21.26 10.83
N ALA A 16 -27.79 -21.38 10.72
CA ALA A 16 -28.68 -20.69 9.82
C ALA A 16 -29.21 -19.36 10.38
N CYS A 17 -29.86 -18.63 9.47
CA CYS A 17 -30.54 -17.35 9.58
C CYS A 17 -31.50 -17.25 10.78
N SER A 18 -31.69 -16.03 11.28
CA SER A 18 -32.93 -15.63 11.97
C SER A 18 -33.41 -14.31 11.36
N ASP A 19 -34.55 -14.44 10.70
CA ASP A 19 -35.40 -13.39 10.15
C ASP A 19 -36.23 -12.81 11.30
N GLY A 20 -36.19 -11.49 11.47
CA GLY A 20 -36.99 -10.76 12.45
C GLY A 20 -38.05 -9.96 11.73
N ALA A 21 -39.27 -10.48 11.72
CA ALA A 21 -40.49 -9.79 11.33
C ALA A 21 -41.20 -9.29 12.59
N ASP A 22 -41.48 -7.99 12.65
CA ASP A 22 -42.46 -7.40 13.57
C ASP A 22 -43.51 -6.64 12.77
N ASP A 23 -44.75 -6.82 13.22
CA ASP A 23 -46.00 -6.61 12.52
C ASP A 23 -46.67 -5.27 12.88
N ALA A 24 -47.53 -4.83 11.96
CA ALA A 24 -48.70 -3.93 12.08
C ALA A 24 -48.66 -2.60 12.88
N GLY A 25 -48.91 -1.51 12.15
CA GLY A 25 -49.41 -0.24 12.67
C GLY A 25 -50.17 0.57 11.62
N SER A 26 -51.48 0.34 11.53
CA SER A 26 -52.48 1.02 10.67
C SER A 26 -52.61 2.52 10.93
N VAL A 27 -52.69 3.37 9.88
CA VAL A 27 -53.70 4.44 9.76
C VAL A 27 -53.89 4.83 8.27
N ALA A 28 -55.14 5.02 7.84
CA ALA A 28 -55.54 5.47 6.51
C ALA A 28 -55.45 7.01 6.33
N GLN A 29 -54.98 7.41 5.14
CA GLN A 29 -55.24 8.58 4.27
C GLN A 29 -55.84 9.91 4.82
N PRO A 30 -55.37 11.06 4.29
CA PRO A 30 -56.01 11.63 3.08
C PRO A 30 -55.05 12.03 1.94
N ALA A 31 -55.64 12.13 0.75
CA ALA A 31 -55.01 12.49 -0.51
C ALA A 31 -54.82 14.02 -0.65
N GLU A 32 -53.62 14.45 -1.06
CA GLU A 32 -53.38 15.80 -1.59
C GLU A 32 -52.43 15.75 -2.81
N THR A 33 -52.94 16.27 -3.93
CA THR A 33 -52.32 16.88 -5.12
C THR A 33 -50.86 16.51 -5.51
N PRO A 34 -50.60 16.04 -6.76
CA PRO A 34 -49.24 15.92 -7.26
C PRO A 34 -48.69 17.31 -7.63
N THR A 35 -48.00 17.96 -6.70
CA THR A 35 -47.08 19.04 -7.06
C THR A 35 -45.89 18.43 -7.78
N SER A 36 -45.70 18.80 -9.04
CA SER A 36 -44.59 18.37 -9.88
C SER A 36 -43.29 18.94 -9.31
N ALA A 37 -42.67 18.22 -8.39
CA ALA A 37 -41.33 18.51 -7.91
C ALA A 37 -40.37 18.28 -9.06
N ALA A 38 -39.83 19.38 -9.61
CA ALA A 38 -38.73 19.34 -10.55
C ALA A 38 -37.59 18.50 -9.96
N ARG A 39 -37.35 17.34 -10.57
CA ARG A 39 -36.26 16.42 -10.25
C ARG A 39 -34.95 17.22 -10.24
N PRO A 40 -34.15 17.23 -9.17
CA PRO A 40 -32.82 17.80 -9.26
C PRO A 40 -32.09 17.03 -10.35
N ALA A 41 -31.63 17.75 -11.37
CA ALA A 41 -30.73 17.21 -12.37
C ALA A 41 -29.57 16.57 -11.59
N ARG A 42 -29.40 15.25 -11.73
CA ARG A 42 -28.21 14.58 -11.22
C ARG A 42 -27.02 15.30 -11.83
N ALA A 43 -26.31 16.08 -11.02
CA ALA A 43 -24.98 16.52 -11.37
C ALA A 43 -24.22 15.25 -11.74
N ALA A 44 -23.79 15.16 -13.00
CA ALA A 44 -22.89 14.10 -13.41
C ALA A 44 -21.66 14.24 -12.52
N VAL A 45 -21.46 13.26 -11.64
CA VAL A 45 -20.19 13.12 -10.94
C VAL A 45 -19.19 12.82 -12.05
N THR A 46 -18.40 13.83 -12.42
CA THR A 46 -17.22 13.63 -13.24
C THR A 46 -16.33 12.70 -12.43
N MET A 47 -16.33 11.41 -12.78
CA MET A 47 -15.34 10.47 -12.25
C MET A 47 -13.97 11.02 -12.66
N PRO A 48 -13.00 11.12 -11.74
CA PRO A 48 -11.69 11.59 -12.11
C PRO A 48 -11.14 10.68 -13.21
N GLU A 49 -10.83 11.30 -14.35
CA GLU A 49 -9.99 10.74 -15.40
C GLU A 49 -8.81 10.03 -14.74
N SER A 50 -8.63 8.75 -15.05
CA SER A 50 -7.57 7.89 -14.50
C SER A 50 -6.27 8.67 -14.38
N ALA A 51 -5.86 8.98 -13.16
CA ALA A 51 -4.62 9.72 -12.92
C ALA A 51 -3.48 8.98 -13.62
N ARG A 52 -2.69 9.71 -14.42
CA ARG A 52 -1.52 9.10 -15.08
C ARG A 52 -0.57 8.56 -14.01
N PRO A 53 -0.01 7.36 -14.19
CA PRO A 53 0.94 6.80 -13.23
C PRO A 53 2.16 7.72 -13.14
N VAL A 54 2.64 7.97 -11.93
CA VAL A 54 3.90 8.68 -11.73
C VAL A 54 5.04 7.67 -11.85
N ILE A 55 5.95 7.93 -12.78
CA ILE A 55 7.07 7.03 -13.09
C ILE A 55 8.31 7.48 -12.31
N ARG A 56 8.99 6.50 -11.69
CA ARG A 56 10.25 6.59 -10.92
C ARG A 56 11.27 5.56 -11.42
N ASP A 57 11.26 5.26 -12.72
CA ASP A 57 12.10 4.24 -13.32
C ASP A 57 13.60 4.55 -13.22
N GLU A 58 13.95 5.82 -13.03
CA GLU A 58 15.31 6.27 -12.74
C GLU A 58 15.87 5.68 -11.42
N TRP A 59 15.00 5.18 -10.54
CA TRP A 59 15.40 4.53 -9.29
C TRP A 59 15.60 3.03 -9.40
N VAL A 60 15.25 2.42 -10.52
CA VAL A 60 15.43 0.98 -10.74
C VAL A 60 16.90 0.60 -10.64
N GLY A 61 17.16 -0.49 -9.90
CA GLY A 61 18.49 -1.01 -9.63
C GLY A 61 18.77 -1.18 -8.14
N ARG A 62 20.06 -1.41 -7.83
CA ARG A 62 20.55 -1.69 -6.48
C ARG A 62 21.19 -0.45 -5.86
N TRP A 63 20.90 -0.26 -4.59
CA TRP A 63 21.33 0.85 -3.74
C TRP A 63 21.91 0.31 -2.44
N ILE A 64 22.97 0.93 -1.93
CA ILE A 64 23.74 0.42 -0.79
C ILE A 64 23.76 1.44 0.34
N GLY A 65 23.38 1.00 1.53
CA GLY A 65 23.45 1.75 2.78
C GLY A 65 24.62 1.29 3.65
N VAL A 66 24.65 1.80 4.88
CA VAL A 66 25.65 1.41 5.89
C VAL A 66 25.30 0.05 6.51
N GLU A 67 26.26 -0.62 7.16
CA GLU A 67 25.97 -1.76 8.03
C GLU A 67 25.12 -2.89 7.41
N GLY A 68 25.23 -3.10 6.10
CA GLY A 68 24.50 -4.13 5.37
C GLY A 68 23.10 -3.73 4.88
N LEU A 69 22.66 -2.49 5.17
CA LEU A 69 21.47 -1.92 4.57
C LEU A 69 21.61 -1.95 3.05
N ASN A 70 20.57 -2.45 2.38
CA ASN A 70 20.52 -2.44 0.93
C ASN A 70 19.08 -2.34 0.46
N LEU A 71 18.92 -1.81 -0.75
CA LEU A 71 17.65 -1.68 -1.42
C LEU A 71 17.83 -2.10 -2.89
N THR A 72 16.93 -2.92 -3.40
CA THR A 72 16.77 -3.15 -4.83
C THR A 72 15.38 -2.72 -5.24
N VAL A 73 15.30 -1.81 -6.20
CA VAL A 73 14.07 -1.33 -6.82
C VAL A 73 13.90 -2.03 -8.16
N ALA A 74 12.79 -2.74 -8.34
CA ALA A 74 12.41 -3.36 -9.61
C ALA A 74 11.05 -2.83 -10.06
N LYS A 75 10.80 -2.83 -11.37
CA LYS A 75 9.48 -2.53 -11.92
C LYS A 75 8.51 -3.68 -11.62
N ALA A 76 7.28 -3.37 -11.26
CA ALA A 76 6.20 -4.35 -11.18
C ALA A 76 5.43 -4.42 -12.51
N ALA A 77 4.30 -5.13 -12.53
CA ALA A 77 3.52 -5.38 -13.75
C ALA A 77 2.96 -4.10 -14.39
N GLU A 78 2.48 -3.17 -13.55
CA GLU A 78 1.85 -1.93 -14.01
C GLU A 78 2.85 -0.75 -14.00
N PRO A 79 2.73 0.21 -14.94
CA PRO A 79 3.56 1.41 -14.93
C PRO A 79 3.40 2.20 -13.62
N GLY A 80 4.52 2.66 -13.05
CA GLY A 80 4.52 3.36 -11.77
C GLY A 80 4.37 2.46 -10.54
N MET A 81 4.27 1.14 -10.72
CA MET A 81 4.32 0.17 -9.63
C MET A 81 5.72 -0.45 -9.53
N TYR A 82 6.19 -0.66 -8.30
CA TYR A 82 7.55 -1.12 -8.01
C TYR A 82 7.54 -2.26 -6.98
N LEU A 83 8.55 -3.13 -7.06
CA LEU A 83 8.90 -4.07 -6.00
C LEU A 83 10.18 -3.57 -5.32
N LEU A 84 10.10 -3.37 -4.02
CA LEU A 84 11.18 -2.87 -3.17
C LEU A 84 11.69 -4.00 -2.27
N GLN A 85 12.84 -4.57 -2.61
CA GLN A 85 13.54 -5.56 -1.78
C GLN A 85 14.54 -4.83 -0.90
N MET A 86 14.40 -4.90 0.42
CA MET A 86 15.23 -4.08 1.31
C MET A 86 15.65 -4.81 2.58
N GLN A 87 16.87 -4.49 3.03
CA GLN A 87 17.34 -4.60 4.41
C GLN A 87 17.42 -3.17 4.95
N TYR A 88 16.62 -2.85 5.98
CA TYR A 88 16.47 -1.49 6.52
C TYR A 88 16.86 -1.37 8.00
N GLY A 89 17.47 -2.42 8.55
CA GLY A 89 18.09 -2.45 9.87
C GLY A 89 18.95 -3.71 10.05
N THR A 90 19.41 -3.98 11.27
CA THR A 90 20.29 -5.14 11.56
C THR A 90 19.53 -6.39 12.01
N ASP A 91 18.28 -6.22 12.43
CA ASP A 91 17.45 -7.32 12.91
C ASP A 91 16.87 -8.12 11.73
N ALA A 92 16.60 -9.42 11.95
CA ALA A 92 16.17 -10.32 10.90
C ALA A 92 14.80 -9.95 10.28
N ASP A 93 13.94 -9.34 11.09
CA ASP A 93 12.61 -8.84 10.70
C ASP A 93 12.67 -7.45 10.03
N MET A 94 13.84 -6.78 10.05
CA MET A 94 14.07 -5.52 9.33
C MET A 94 14.51 -5.76 7.88
N SER A 95 13.88 -6.75 7.24
CA SER A 95 14.10 -7.13 5.85
C SER A 95 12.80 -7.57 5.18
N GLY A 96 12.70 -7.41 3.86
CA GLY A 96 11.52 -7.86 3.14
C GLY A 96 11.42 -7.39 1.69
N SER A 97 10.30 -7.76 1.06
CA SER A 97 9.88 -7.29 -0.25
C SER A 97 8.54 -6.58 -0.12
N TYR A 98 8.45 -5.35 -0.62
CA TYR A 98 7.29 -4.49 -0.46
C TYR A 98 6.86 -3.90 -1.80
N GLU A 99 5.56 -3.87 -2.04
CA GLU A 99 5.00 -3.19 -3.20
C GLU A 99 5.00 -1.68 -2.96
N GLY A 100 5.40 -0.93 -3.99
CA GLY A 100 5.44 0.52 -3.97
C GLY A 100 4.72 1.12 -5.16
N VAL A 101 4.25 2.36 -4.99
CA VAL A 101 3.57 3.16 -6.01
C VAL A 101 4.31 4.47 -6.16
N GLY A 102 4.67 4.83 -7.39
CA GLY A 102 5.21 6.15 -7.69
C GLY A 102 4.20 7.26 -7.38
N THR A 103 4.65 8.29 -6.70
CA THR A 103 3.90 9.52 -6.38
C THR A 103 4.74 10.75 -6.73
N ALA A 104 4.19 11.95 -6.56
CA ALA A 104 4.94 13.20 -6.73
C ALA A 104 6.09 13.33 -5.70
N GLU A 105 5.92 12.74 -4.53
CA GLU A 105 6.86 12.76 -3.42
C GLU A 105 7.98 11.72 -3.55
N GLY A 106 7.68 10.54 -4.11
CA GLY A 106 8.62 9.44 -4.16
C GLY A 106 7.99 8.12 -4.60
N ILE A 107 8.44 7.01 -4.03
CA ILE A 107 7.71 5.74 -4.08
C ILE A 107 7.07 5.52 -2.72
N ALA A 108 5.75 5.57 -2.64
CA ALA A 108 4.99 5.27 -1.43
C ALA A 108 4.84 3.75 -1.29
N PHE A 109 5.05 3.22 -0.08
CA PHE A 109 4.94 1.78 0.22
C PHE A 109 4.58 1.55 1.68
N THR A 110 4.20 0.33 2.04
CA THR A 110 3.90 -0.05 3.42
C THR A 110 4.75 -1.25 3.82
N ARG A 111 5.31 -1.20 5.03
CA ARG A 111 6.03 -2.31 5.67
C ARG A 111 5.58 -2.43 7.14
N PRO A 112 6.10 -3.37 7.96
CA PRO A 112 5.62 -3.57 9.34
C PRO A 112 5.68 -2.34 10.25
N ASP A 113 6.61 -1.41 10.01
CA ASP A 113 6.74 -0.16 10.76
C ASP A 113 5.84 0.98 10.25
N GLY A 114 4.97 0.70 9.26
CA GLY A 114 3.93 1.62 8.77
C GLY A 114 4.10 2.04 7.31
N ALA A 115 3.35 3.08 6.95
CA ALA A 115 3.43 3.70 5.63
C ALA A 115 4.70 4.55 5.51
N GLN A 116 5.40 4.39 4.40
CA GLN A 116 6.70 4.99 4.12
C GLN A 116 6.70 5.65 2.74
N VAL A 117 7.67 6.56 2.52
CA VAL A 117 7.95 7.11 1.20
C VAL A 117 9.46 7.10 0.97
N LEU A 118 9.90 6.38 -0.07
CA LEU A 118 11.26 6.42 -0.55
C LEU A 118 11.45 7.68 -1.40
N ARG A 119 12.48 8.48 -1.11
CA ARG A 119 12.70 9.80 -1.72
C ARG A 119 14.13 9.93 -2.24
N ALA A 120 14.34 10.76 -3.25
CA ALA A 120 15.68 11.22 -3.61
C ALA A 120 16.32 11.98 -2.44
N ALA A 121 17.62 11.80 -2.28
CA ALA A 121 18.43 12.48 -1.28
C ALA A 121 19.89 12.53 -1.72
N SER A 122 20.66 13.44 -1.14
CA SER A 122 22.10 13.32 -1.00
C SER A 122 22.45 12.41 0.18
N GLY A 123 23.70 11.95 0.20
CA GLY A 123 24.24 11.19 1.31
C GLY A 123 24.26 11.97 2.63
N ASP A 124 24.45 13.29 2.57
CA ASP A 124 24.38 14.16 3.76
C ASP A 124 22.95 14.21 4.32
N GLU A 125 21.94 14.26 3.46
CA GLU A 125 20.53 14.24 3.85
C GLU A 125 20.08 12.90 4.45
N THR A 126 20.84 11.81 4.29
CA THR A 126 20.51 10.53 4.94
C THR A 126 20.83 10.53 6.44
N GLY A 127 21.69 11.46 6.91
CA GLY A 127 22.22 11.45 8.27
C GLY A 127 23.29 10.36 8.52
N LEU A 128 23.71 9.62 7.49
CA LEU A 128 24.67 8.52 7.59
C LEU A 128 26.07 8.98 7.15
N LYS A 129 27.01 9.03 8.10
CA LYS A 129 28.38 9.56 7.87
C LYS A 129 29.13 8.87 6.72
N TYR A 130 28.94 7.58 6.51
CA TYR A 130 29.58 6.83 5.42
C TYR A 130 29.04 7.18 4.03
N LEU A 131 27.85 7.78 3.96
CA LEU A 131 27.24 8.23 2.72
C LEU A 131 27.54 9.71 2.43
N ALA A 132 28.07 10.46 3.40
CA ALA A 132 28.33 11.90 3.29
C ALA A 132 29.10 12.27 2.00
N GLY A 133 28.69 13.37 1.37
CA GLY A 133 29.24 13.84 0.09
C GLY A 133 28.79 13.09 -1.17
N LYS A 134 28.04 11.98 -1.06
CA LYS A 134 27.39 11.36 -2.21
C LYS A 134 26.15 12.14 -2.64
N THR A 135 25.85 12.16 -3.93
CA THR A 135 24.74 12.96 -4.47
C THR A 135 23.62 12.13 -5.08
N ASP A 136 23.86 10.86 -5.37
CA ASP A 136 22.88 9.93 -5.95
C ASP A 136 22.47 8.91 -4.91
N CYS A 137 21.52 9.31 -4.06
CA CYS A 137 21.01 8.50 -2.97
C CYS A 137 19.48 8.53 -2.90
N LEU A 138 18.94 7.53 -2.21
CA LEU A 138 17.56 7.45 -1.79
C LEU A 138 17.51 7.36 -0.27
N LYS A 139 16.48 7.94 0.34
CA LYS A 139 16.20 7.82 1.77
C LYS A 139 14.73 7.58 2.05
N VAL A 140 14.45 6.85 3.12
CA VAL A 140 13.10 6.71 3.68
C VAL A 140 12.92 7.67 4.84
N LYS A 141 13.89 7.67 5.76
CA LYS A 141 13.97 8.53 6.93
C LYS A 141 15.43 8.74 7.32
N ASP A 142 15.69 9.68 8.22
CA ASP A 142 17.05 9.89 8.73
C ASP A 142 17.54 8.61 9.43
N GLY A 143 18.78 8.22 9.12
CA GLY A 143 19.34 6.93 9.53
C GLY A 143 19.03 5.76 8.60
N GLU A 144 18.21 5.94 7.56
CA GLU A 144 17.86 4.92 6.58
C GLU A 144 18.01 5.47 5.15
N GLY A 145 19.21 5.33 4.61
CA GLY A 145 19.56 5.81 3.28
C GLY A 145 20.44 4.82 2.53
N TYR A 146 20.38 4.93 1.20
CA TYR A 146 21.06 4.05 0.26
C TYR A 146 21.59 4.89 -0.90
N CYS A 147 22.86 4.77 -1.25
CA CYS A 147 23.43 5.47 -2.40
C CYS A 147 23.79 4.50 -3.51
N ARG A 148 23.85 5.01 -4.75
CA ARG A 148 24.54 4.30 -5.83
C ARG A 148 26.03 4.19 -5.49
N GLN A 149 26.64 3.10 -5.94
CA GLN A 149 28.09 2.92 -5.90
C GLN A 149 28.75 3.77 -6.99
#